data_AF-A0A4Q4TW89-F1
#
_entry.id   AF-A0A4Q4TW89-F1
#
_cell.length_a   1.000
_cell.length_b   1.000
_cell.length_c   1.000
_cell.angle_alpha   90.00
_cell.angle_beta   90.00
_cell.angle_gamma   90.00
#
_symmetry.space_group_name_H-M   'P 1'
#
loop_
_entity.id
_entity.type
_entity.pdbx_description
1 polymer ?
#
loop_
_entity_poly.entity_id
_entity_poly.type
_entity_poly.pdbx_seq_one_letter_code
_entity_poly.pdbx_strand_id
1 'polypeptide(L)'
;MKASIQNNNPKAVTKELPGVVFLRGGSVAVLMILTPKDDPEEKWVVMTMQPRVPAGNLSFWEIPAGMLDDATKTVALKALAETEEETGLKIPYDELKDKDMTKLALESATVNRTLQPAMYPSPGGSDEYIHLFVWEKQMSRQNIEDLKDKLTGLRAQGEMITLKLVLYEDLWKEGARDAKTLAAWALYEGLKREGKL
;
A
#
# COMPACT_ATOMS: atom_id res chain seq x y z
N MET A 1 -10.31 -1.90 26.42
CA MET A 1 -9.00 -2.51 26.78
C MET A 1 -8.33 -1.59 27.80
N LYS A 2 -7.55 -2.11 28.76
CA LYS A 2 -6.76 -1.29 29.69
C LYS A 2 -5.29 -1.63 29.51
N ALA A 3 -4.45 -0.63 29.27
CA ALA A 3 -3.00 -0.79 29.22
C ALA A 3 -2.38 -0.12 30.45
N SER A 4 -1.48 -0.82 31.12
CA SER A 4 -0.68 -0.27 32.21
C SER A 4 0.74 0.00 31.71
N ILE A 5 1.25 1.20 32.01
CA ILE A 5 2.65 1.54 31.77
C ILE A 5 3.32 1.74 33.13
N GLN A 6 4.41 1.01 33.35
CA GLN A 6 5.28 1.17 34.50
C GLN A 6 6.68 1.52 34.01
N ASN A 7 7.24 2.60 34.54
CA ASN A 7 8.61 2.99 34.25
C ASN A 7 9.58 2.12 35.09
N ASN A 8 10.80 1.90 34.60
CA ASN A 8 11.85 1.12 35.28
C ASN A 8 12.34 1.76 36.59
N ASN A 9 11.88 2.97 36.93
CA ASN A 9 12.10 3.57 38.24
C ASN A 9 11.15 2.93 39.27
N PRO A 10 11.65 2.25 40.32
CA PRO A 10 10.83 1.54 41.30
C PRO A 10 9.91 2.45 42.14
N LYS A 11 10.09 3.77 42.07
CA LYS A 11 9.20 4.76 42.70
C LYS A 11 8.14 5.34 41.76
N ALA A 12 8.13 4.96 40.48
CA ALA A 12 7.17 5.47 39.52
C ALA A 12 5.80 4.81 39.70
N VAL A 13 4.75 5.63 39.73
CA VAL A 13 3.36 5.16 39.82
C VAL A 13 2.95 4.54 38.49
N THR A 14 2.37 3.33 38.53
CA THR A 14 1.77 2.69 37.36
C THR A 14 0.66 3.57 36.82
N LYS A 15 0.74 3.91 35.53
CA LYS A 15 -0.27 4.73 34.87
C LYS A 15 -1.16 3.83 34.02
N GLU A 16 -2.48 3.88 34.27
CA GLU A 16 -3.46 3.31 33.35
C GLU A 16 -3.66 4.25 32.16
N LEU A 17 -3.62 3.70 30.95
CA LEU A 17 -4.02 4.39 29.74
C LEU A 17 -5.43 3.96 29.35
N PRO A 18 -6.40 4.90 29.26
CA PRO A 18 -7.70 4.61 28.67
C PRO A 18 -7.50 4.30 27.19
N GLY A 19 -8.14 3.24 26.69
CA GLY A 19 -7.98 2.79 25.31
C GLY A 19 -9.30 2.33 24.70
N VAL A 20 -9.73 3.06 23.67
CA VAL A 20 -10.68 2.60 22.66
C VAL A 20 -9.86 2.27 21.42
N VAL A 21 -10.08 1.09 20.85
CA VAL A 21 -9.36 0.63 19.66
C VAL A 21 -10.38 0.24 18.61
N PHE A 22 -10.23 0.79 17.41
CA PHE A 22 -10.95 0.36 16.23
C PHE A 22 -10.20 -0.81 15.59
N LEU A 23 -10.76 -2.01 15.71
CA LEU A 23 -10.18 -3.24 15.18
C LEU A 23 -10.48 -3.36 13.68
N ARG A 24 -9.42 -3.23 12.88
CA ARG A 24 -9.39 -3.33 11.42
C ARG A 24 -8.55 -4.52 10.97
N GLY A 25 -7.45 -4.82 11.66
CA GLY A 25 -6.52 -5.87 11.28
C GLY A 25 -5.61 -5.51 10.09
N GLY A 26 -5.05 -6.54 9.46
CA GLY A 26 -4.03 -6.39 8.44
C GLY A 26 -4.56 -6.19 7.02
N SER A 27 -3.78 -5.49 6.19
CA SER A 27 -4.02 -5.35 4.76
C SER A 27 -2.71 -5.29 3.97
N VAL A 28 -2.83 -5.28 2.65
CA VAL A 28 -1.74 -5.11 1.68
C VAL A 28 -2.07 -3.95 0.76
N ALA A 29 -1.05 -3.29 0.24
CA ALA A 29 -1.17 -2.34 -0.85
C ALA A 29 0.02 -2.47 -1.81
N VAL A 30 -0.20 -2.21 -3.09
CA VAL A 30 0.82 -2.40 -4.13
C VAL A 30 1.04 -1.11 -4.91
N LEU A 31 2.23 -0.54 -4.80
CA LEU A 31 2.68 0.54 -5.68
C LEU A 31 3.10 -0.06 -7.03
N MET A 32 2.25 0.09 -8.03
CA MET A 32 2.48 -0.43 -9.38
C MET A 32 3.06 0.66 -10.27
N ILE A 33 4.32 0.51 -10.70
CA ILE A 33 5.04 1.47 -11.55
C ILE A 33 5.27 0.85 -12.92
N LEU A 34 4.83 1.54 -13.96
CA LEU A 34 4.98 1.12 -15.36
C LEU A 34 5.92 2.08 -16.07
N THR A 35 6.89 1.52 -16.80
CA THR A 35 7.89 2.29 -17.56
C THR A 35 7.86 1.86 -19.03
N PRO A 36 7.71 2.78 -19.99
CA PRO A 36 7.80 2.45 -21.39
C PRO A 36 9.23 2.02 -21.77
N LYS A 37 9.35 1.04 -22.68
CA LYS A 37 10.66 0.57 -23.15
C LYS A 37 11.46 1.61 -23.92
N ASP A 38 10.76 2.55 -24.57
CA ASP A 38 11.31 3.61 -25.40
C ASP A 38 11.64 4.90 -24.61
N ASP A 39 11.19 5.02 -23.36
CA ASP A 39 11.54 6.12 -22.46
C ASP A 39 11.65 5.62 -21.00
N PRO A 40 12.87 5.26 -20.55
CA PRO A 40 13.09 4.78 -19.17
C PRO A 40 12.85 5.81 -18.06
N GLU A 41 12.82 7.11 -18.39
CA GLU A 41 12.60 8.19 -17.42
C GLU A 41 11.10 8.42 -17.18
N GLU A 42 10.26 8.10 -18.18
CA GLU A 42 8.82 8.16 -18.06
C GLU A 42 8.29 7.03 -17.15
N LYS A 43 7.55 7.40 -16.11
CA LYS A 43 6.96 6.44 -15.16
C LYS A 43 5.50 6.77 -14.92
N TRP A 44 4.66 5.73 -14.97
CA TRP A 44 3.24 5.79 -14.69
C TRP A 44 2.90 4.94 -13.48
N VAL A 45 1.91 5.38 -12.70
CA VAL A 45 1.43 4.66 -11.52
C VAL A 45 -0.04 4.33 -11.70
N VAL A 46 -0.40 3.07 -11.41
CA VAL A 46 -1.80 2.63 -11.38
C VAL A 46 -2.43 3.07 -10.07
N MET A 47 -3.57 3.77 -10.16
CA MET A 47 -4.41 4.12 -9.02
C MET A 47 -5.82 3.56 -9.19
N THR A 48 -6.43 3.18 -8.08
CA THR A 48 -7.83 2.75 -7.96
C THR A 48 -8.65 3.85 -7.29
N MET A 49 -9.92 3.96 -7.69
CA MET A 49 -10.92 4.79 -7.04
C MET A 49 -11.81 3.89 -6.20
N GLN A 50 -11.81 4.11 -4.89
CA GLN A 50 -12.63 3.32 -3.97
C GLN A 50 -13.54 4.21 -3.12
N PRO A 51 -14.68 3.67 -2.64
CA PRO A 51 -15.49 4.35 -1.65
C PRO A 51 -14.85 4.28 -0.26
N ARG A 52 -14.60 5.44 0.33
CA ARG A 52 -14.18 5.60 1.72
C ARG A 52 -15.31 6.26 2.51
N VAL A 53 -16.36 5.48 2.77
CA VAL A 53 -17.57 5.90 3.53
C VAL A 53 -17.22 6.59 4.85
N PRO A 54 -16.25 6.10 5.67
CA PRO A 54 -15.87 6.79 6.91
C PRO A 54 -15.31 8.20 6.71
N ALA A 55 -14.75 8.49 5.54
CA ALA A 55 -14.26 9.82 5.16
C ALA A 55 -15.33 10.65 4.39
N GLY A 56 -16.54 10.13 4.22
CA GLY A 56 -17.62 10.79 3.48
C GLY A 56 -17.35 10.95 1.99
N ASN A 57 -16.49 10.12 1.40
CA ASN A 57 -16.11 10.20 -0.02
C ASN A 57 -16.31 8.84 -0.70
N LEU A 58 -16.98 8.82 -1.87
CA LEU A 58 -17.20 7.61 -2.67
C LEU A 58 -16.23 7.47 -3.86
N SER A 59 -15.36 8.45 -4.06
CA SER A 59 -14.43 8.57 -5.17
C SER A 59 -13.04 8.96 -4.65
N PHE A 60 -12.47 8.09 -3.82
CA PHE A 60 -11.19 8.30 -3.18
C PHE A 60 -10.09 7.62 -3.97
N TRP A 61 -9.09 8.39 -4.43
CA TRP A 61 -7.97 7.87 -5.21
C TRP A 61 -6.85 7.36 -4.30
N GLU A 62 -6.41 6.14 -4.57
CA GLU A 62 -5.39 5.44 -3.80
C GLU A 62 -4.69 4.38 -4.67
N ILE A 63 -3.58 3.82 -4.18
CA ILE A 63 -2.98 2.63 -4.79
C ILE A 63 -3.82 1.38 -4.50
N PRO A 64 -3.77 0.35 -5.37
CA PRO A 64 -4.47 -0.93 -5.16
C PRO A 64 -4.17 -1.54 -3.80
N ALA A 65 -5.20 -2.04 -3.12
CA ALA A 65 -5.09 -2.54 -1.76
C ALA A 65 -6.22 -3.49 -1.36
N GLY A 66 -5.93 -4.41 -0.43
CA GLY A 66 -6.94 -5.32 0.08
C GLY A 66 -6.65 -5.90 1.45
N MET A 67 -7.69 -6.36 2.13
CA MET A 67 -7.61 -6.85 3.51
C MET A 67 -6.97 -8.24 3.54
N LEU A 68 -6.09 -8.50 4.52
CA LEU A 68 -5.63 -9.87 4.79
C LEU A 68 -6.80 -10.68 5.33
N ASP A 69 -6.97 -11.92 4.84
CA ASP A 69 -7.84 -12.90 5.47
C ASP A 69 -7.03 -13.81 6.40
N ASP A 70 -7.70 -14.40 7.39
CA ASP A 70 -7.07 -15.31 8.36
C ASP A 70 -6.51 -16.60 7.69
N ALA A 71 -6.92 -16.88 6.45
CA ALA A 71 -6.47 -18.02 5.67
C ALA A 71 -5.16 -17.76 4.90
N THR A 72 -4.77 -16.48 4.75
CA THR A 72 -3.61 -16.06 3.96
C THR A 72 -2.33 -16.47 4.69
N LYS A 73 -1.71 -17.56 4.22
CA LYS A 73 -0.41 -18.01 4.73
C LYS A 73 0.75 -17.12 4.29
N THR A 74 0.60 -16.39 3.19
CA THR A 74 1.65 -15.56 2.59
C THR A 74 1.09 -14.22 2.13
N VAL A 75 1.54 -13.14 2.76
CA VAL A 75 1.12 -11.76 2.47
C VAL A 75 1.23 -11.41 0.98
N ALA A 76 2.30 -11.85 0.31
CA ALA A 76 2.50 -11.60 -1.12
C ALA A 76 1.42 -12.24 -2.00
N LEU A 77 0.91 -13.44 -1.65
CA LEU A 77 -0.16 -14.07 -2.42
C LEU A 77 -1.45 -13.25 -2.36
N LYS A 78 -1.74 -12.62 -1.21
CA LYS A 78 -2.87 -11.73 -1.09
C LYS A 78 -2.68 -10.46 -1.92
N ALA A 79 -1.50 -9.85 -1.88
CA ALA A 79 -1.19 -8.69 -2.73
C ALA A 79 -1.38 -8.98 -4.23
N LEU A 80 -1.02 -10.19 -4.69
CA LEU A 80 -1.27 -10.63 -6.07
C LEU A 80 -2.77 -10.77 -6.38
N ALA A 81 -3.51 -11.44 -5.51
CA ALA A 81 -4.95 -11.66 -5.70
C ALA A 81 -5.72 -10.34 -5.75
N GLU A 82 -5.45 -9.44 -4.81
CA GLU A 82 -6.10 -8.12 -4.74
C GLU A 82 -5.73 -7.26 -5.95
N THR A 83 -4.48 -7.29 -6.40
CA THR A 83 -4.08 -6.56 -7.61
C THR A 83 -4.80 -7.09 -8.86
N GLU A 84 -4.92 -8.42 -9.01
CA GLU A 84 -5.65 -9.00 -10.12
C GLU A 84 -7.15 -8.66 -10.06
N GLU A 85 -7.76 -8.69 -8.88
CA GLU A 85 -9.17 -8.34 -8.69
C GLU A 85 -9.44 -6.86 -8.98
N GLU A 86 -8.62 -5.95 -8.45
CA GLU A 86 -8.85 -4.52 -8.57
C GLU A 86 -8.42 -3.95 -9.92
N THR A 87 -7.36 -4.48 -10.55
CA THR A 87 -6.77 -3.88 -11.75
C THR A 87 -6.81 -4.80 -12.98
N GLY A 88 -7.16 -6.08 -12.81
CA GLY A 88 -7.10 -7.08 -13.87
C GLY A 88 -5.69 -7.41 -14.35
N LEU A 89 -4.65 -6.99 -13.62
CA LEU A 89 -3.24 -7.23 -13.98
C LEU A 89 -2.69 -8.42 -13.21
N LYS A 90 -2.15 -9.40 -13.94
CA LYS A 90 -1.51 -10.58 -13.37
C LYS A 90 -0.03 -10.31 -13.16
N ILE A 91 0.38 -10.27 -11.90
CA ILE A 91 1.78 -10.17 -11.51
C ILE A 91 2.34 -11.58 -11.27
N PRO A 92 3.49 -11.96 -11.86
CA PRO A 92 4.15 -13.22 -11.51
C PRO A 92 4.61 -13.22 -10.04
N TYR A 93 4.40 -14.33 -9.32
CA TYR A 93 4.75 -14.42 -7.89
C TYR A 93 6.21 -14.03 -7.59
N ASP A 94 7.14 -14.46 -8.44
CA ASP A 94 8.56 -14.16 -8.28
C ASP A 94 8.91 -12.68 -8.49
N GLU A 95 8.04 -11.90 -9.16
CA GLU A 95 8.22 -10.46 -9.33
C GLU A 95 7.77 -9.65 -8.09
N LEU A 96 6.99 -10.25 -7.18
CA LEU A 96 6.41 -9.53 -6.01
C LEU A 96 6.88 -10.06 -4.65
N LYS A 97 7.16 -11.36 -4.51
CA LYS A 97 7.34 -12.03 -3.20
C LYS A 97 8.37 -11.39 -2.27
N ASP A 98 9.43 -10.81 -2.84
CA ASP A 98 10.55 -10.18 -2.12
C ASP A 98 10.51 -8.65 -2.22
N LYS A 99 9.39 -8.06 -2.64
CA LYS A 99 9.22 -6.61 -2.86
C LYS A 99 8.32 -5.94 -1.81
N ASP A 100 8.26 -6.51 -0.61
CA ASP A 100 7.64 -5.90 0.57
C ASP A 100 8.54 -4.77 1.10
N MET A 101 8.26 -3.54 0.69
CA MET A 101 9.03 -2.35 1.06
C MET A 101 9.01 -2.08 2.56
N THR A 102 7.91 -2.42 3.25
CA THR A 102 7.82 -2.27 4.70
C THR A 102 8.82 -3.18 5.41
N LYS A 103 8.98 -4.43 4.97
CA LYS A 103 10.04 -5.32 5.49
C LYS A 103 11.44 -4.81 5.18
N LEU A 104 11.70 -4.45 3.92
CA LEU A 104 13.02 -3.97 3.48
C LEU A 104 13.47 -2.72 4.26
N ALA A 105 12.55 -1.78 4.52
CA ALA A 105 12.86 -0.58 5.29
C ALA A 105 13.22 -0.89 6.76
N LEU A 106 12.60 -1.93 7.33
CA LEU A 106 12.79 -2.32 8.73
C LEU A 106 14.08 -3.11 8.97
N GLU A 107 14.73 -3.66 7.94
CA GLU A 107 16.01 -4.39 8.07
C GLU A 107 17.12 -3.52 8.69
N SER A 108 17.08 -2.21 8.47
CA SER A 108 18.05 -1.25 9.00
C SER A 108 17.52 -0.45 10.21
N ALA A 109 16.32 -0.77 10.70
CA ALA A 109 15.66 -0.02 11.76
C ALA A 109 15.81 -0.69 13.14
N THR A 110 15.69 0.11 14.21
CA THR A 110 15.48 -0.43 15.56
C THR A 110 14.00 -0.82 15.70
N VAL A 111 13.71 -2.11 15.74
CA VAL A 111 12.34 -2.63 15.68
C VAL A 111 11.84 -3.19 17.00
N ASN A 112 10.54 -3.01 17.26
CA ASN A 112 9.83 -3.79 18.27
C ASN A 112 9.32 -5.09 17.64
N ARG A 113 9.77 -6.23 18.14
CA ARG A 113 9.41 -7.57 17.61
C ARG A 113 7.96 -7.96 17.83
N THR A 114 7.18 -7.19 18.59
CA THR A 114 5.74 -7.47 18.81
C THR A 114 4.84 -6.88 17.73
N LEU A 115 5.35 -5.99 16.86
CA LEU A 115 4.59 -5.39 15.77
C LEU A 115 4.84 -6.11 14.45
N GLN A 116 3.85 -6.06 13.56
CA GLN A 116 4.01 -6.56 12.19
C GLN A 116 4.99 -5.66 11.43
N PRO A 117 5.79 -6.22 10.50
CA PRO A 117 6.71 -5.42 9.68
C PRO A 117 5.93 -4.72 8.56
N ALA A 118 5.12 -3.74 8.96
CA ALA A 118 4.12 -3.08 8.15
C ALA A 118 3.99 -1.60 8.55
N MET A 119 3.35 -0.79 7.70
CA MET A 119 3.03 0.59 8.00
C MET A 119 1.74 0.66 8.82
N TYR A 120 1.73 1.46 9.89
CA TYR A 120 0.56 1.70 10.74
C TYR A 120 0.01 3.11 10.48
N PRO A 121 -1.18 3.28 9.87
CA PRO A 121 -1.65 4.59 9.44
C PRO A 121 -2.04 5.50 10.61
N SER A 122 -2.62 4.95 11.68
CA SER A 122 -3.05 5.72 12.86
C SER A 122 -3.04 4.86 14.14
N PRO A 123 -1.86 4.44 14.63
CA PRO A 123 -1.72 3.50 15.76
C PRO A 123 -2.19 4.06 17.11
N GLY A 124 -2.58 5.34 17.19
CA GLY A 124 -3.18 5.92 18.38
C GLY A 124 -4.63 5.48 18.64
N GLY A 125 -5.32 4.90 17.65
CA GLY A 125 -6.74 4.52 17.77
C GLY A 125 -7.18 3.32 16.95
N SER A 126 -6.32 2.74 16.11
CA SER A 126 -6.60 1.52 15.34
C SER A 126 -5.43 0.56 15.39
N ASP A 127 -5.73 -0.73 15.31
CA ASP A 127 -4.75 -1.80 15.13
C ASP A 127 -4.39 -2.05 13.65
N GLU A 128 -4.95 -1.26 12.72
CA GLU A 128 -4.70 -1.39 11.29
C GLU A 128 -3.21 -1.37 10.97
N TYR A 129 -2.77 -2.31 10.14
CA TYR A 129 -1.43 -2.34 9.57
C TYR A 129 -1.49 -2.73 8.10
N ILE A 130 -0.58 -2.17 7.31
CA ILE A 130 -0.58 -2.29 5.86
C ILE A 130 0.82 -2.68 5.39
N HIS A 131 0.95 -3.86 4.78
CA HIS A 131 2.16 -4.24 4.07
C HIS A 131 2.21 -3.52 2.73
N LEU A 132 3.29 -2.80 2.46
CA LEU A 132 3.43 -2.00 1.25
C LEU A 132 4.39 -2.70 0.29
N PHE A 133 3.87 -3.17 -0.83
CA PHE A 133 4.64 -3.78 -1.90
C PHE A 133 4.92 -2.78 -3.02
N VAL A 134 5.96 -3.04 -3.80
CA VAL A 134 6.18 -2.38 -5.09
C VAL A 134 6.26 -3.43 -6.20
N TRP A 135 5.68 -3.10 -7.35
CA TRP A 135 5.89 -3.84 -8.59
C TRP A 135 6.28 -2.85 -9.69
N GLU A 136 7.49 -3.03 -10.24
CA GLU A 136 7.99 -2.23 -11.37
C GLU A 136 7.95 -3.08 -12.63
N LYS A 137 7.37 -2.55 -13.71
CA LYS A 137 7.29 -3.26 -14.99
C LYS A 137 7.66 -2.38 -16.17
N GLN A 138 8.65 -2.84 -16.92
CA GLN A 138 8.93 -2.28 -18.24
C GLN A 138 8.07 -2.96 -19.31
N MET A 139 7.37 -2.17 -20.14
CA MET A 139 6.52 -2.69 -21.23
C MET A 139 6.49 -1.74 -22.43
N SER A 140 5.90 -2.16 -23.55
CA SER A 140 5.77 -1.27 -24.73
C SER A 140 4.86 -0.09 -24.40
N ARG A 141 5.13 1.09 -24.97
CA ARG A 141 4.24 2.25 -24.89
C ARG A 141 2.81 1.89 -25.29
N GLN A 142 2.64 1.11 -26.35
CA GLN A 142 1.32 0.64 -26.77
C GLN A 142 0.58 -0.11 -25.66
N ASN A 143 1.25 -0.99 -24.91
CA ASN A 143 0.59 -1.71 -23.80
C ASN A 143 0.19 -0.77 -22.65
N ILE A 144 0.95 0.31 -22.41
CA ILE A 144 0.62 1.31 -21.38
C ILE A 144 -0.60 2.12 -21.82
N GLU A 145 -0.66 2.54 -23.08
CA GLU A 145 -1.82 3.26 -23.63
C GLU A 145 -3.05 2.34 -23.71
N ASP A 146 -2.90 1.08 -24.14
CA ASP A 146 -3.98 0.09 -24.13
C ASP A 146 -4.51 -0.14 -22.72
N LEU A 147 -3.62 -0.19 -21.72
CA LEU A 147 -4.00 -0.26 -20.32
C LEU A 147 -4.79 0.99 -19.95
N LYS A 148 -4.26 2.19 -20.20
CA LYS A 148 -4.94 3.47 -19.92
C LYS A 148 -6.36 3.51 -20.51
N ASP A 149 -6.52 3.08 -21.75
CA ASP A 149 -7.81 3.02 -22.44
C ASP A 149 -8.74 1.97 -21.82
N LYS A 150 -8.22 0.77 -21.50
CA LYS A 150 -9.00 -0.25 -20.77
C LYS A 150 -9.45 0.26 -19.41
N LEU A 151 -8.57 0.91 -18.66
CA LEU A 151 -8.84 1.45 -17.33
C LEU A 151 -9.91 2.56 -17.35
N THR A 152 -9.97 3.34 -18.44
CA THR A 152 -11.02 4.36 -18.63
C THR A 152 -12.33 3.78 -19.18
N GLY A 153 -12.29 2.68 -19.93
CA GLY A 153 -13.44 2.04 -20.58
C GLY A 153 -14.28 1.08 -19.72
N LEU A 154 -13.72 0.51 -18.64
CA LEU A 154 -14.42 -0.48 -17.77
C LEU A 154 -15.67 0.07 -17.05
N ARG A 155 -15.85 1.40 -17.04
CA ARG A 155 -17.09 2.05 -16.56
C ARG A 155 -18.35 1.61 -17.32
N ALA A 156 -18.21 1.15 -18.57
CA ALA A 156 -19.34 0.72 -19.39
C ALA A 156 -19.90 -0.67 -19.02
N GLN A 157 -19.16 -1.47 -18.22
CA GLN A 157 -19.52 -2.88 -17.93
C GLN A 157 -19.99 -3.13 -16.49
N GLY A 158 -20.21 -2.09 -15.68
CA GLY A 158 -20.79 -2.22 -14.34
C GLY A 158 -19.80 -2.64 -13.24
N GLU A 159 -18.50 -2.57 -13.50
CA GLU A 159 -17.47 -2.73 -12.45
C GLU A 159 -17.49 -1.52 -11.49
N MET A 160 -17.43 -1.78 -10.18
CA MET A 160 -17.46 -0.72 -9.15
C MET A 160 -16.15 0.08 -9.04
N ILE A 161 -15.03 -0.48 -9.52
CA ILE A 161 -13.68 0.08 -9.31
C ILE A 161 -13.26 0.83 -10.57
N THR A 162 -13.05 2.14 -10.45
CA THR A 162 -12.50 2.96 -11.55
C THR A 162 -11.00 3.07 -11.39
N LEU A 163 -10.28 2.93 -12.50
CA LEU A 163 -8.82 2.92 -12.52
C LEU A 163 -8.30 4.15 -13.29
N LYS A 164 -7.12 4.65 -12.92
CA LYS A 164 -6.40 5.66 -13.71
C LYS A 164 -4.90 5.40 -13.69
N LEU A 165 -4.22 5.87 -14.72
CA LEU A 165 -2.77 6.05 -14.70
C LEU A 165 -2.46 7.52 -14.38
N VAL A 166 -1.51 7.73 -13.46
CA VAL A 166 -0.95 9.05 -13.17
C VAL A 166 0.54 9.05 -13.44
N LEU A 167 1.10 10.19 -13.83
CA LEU A 167 2.55 10.33 -13.89
C LEU A 167 3.13 10.15 -12.49
N TYR A 168 4.25 9.44 -12.40
CA TYR A 168 4.91 9.15 -11.14
C TYR A 168 5.25 10.42 -10.34
N GLU A 169 5.70 11.47 -11.04
CA GLU A 169 6.01 12.79 -10.45
C GLU A 169 4.80 13.52 -9.85
N ASP A 170 3.59 13.15 -10.25
CA ASP A 170 2.34 13.70 -9.75
C ASP A 170 1.69 12.81 -8.69
N LEU A 171 2.18 11.58 -8.46
CA LEU A 171 1.59 10.63 -7.53
C LEU A 171 1.41 11.22 -6.13
N TRP A 172 2.41 11.94 -5.61
CA TRP A 172 2.35 12.54 -4.28
C TRP A 172 1.31 13.66 -4.17
N LYS A 173 0.93 14.30 -5.29
CA LYS A 173 -0.14 15.31 -5.35
C LYS A 173 -1.51 14.63 -5.43
N GLU A 174 -1.64 13.66 -6.33
CA GLU A 174 -2.88 12.92 -6.59
C GLU A 174 -3.29 12.03 -5.40
N GLY A 175 -2.31 11.40 -4.75
CA GLY A 175 -2.46 10.53 -3.60
C GLY A 175 -2.28 11.20 -2.24
N ALA A 176 -2.17 12.53 -2.19
CA ALA A 176 -1.81 13.28 -0.98
C ALA A 176 -2.72 13.03 0.23
N ARG A 177 -3.95 12.55 0.00
CA ARG A 177 -4.94 12.28 1.04
C ARG A 177 -4.91 10.85 1.56
N ASP A 178 -4.20 9.95 0.88
CA ASP A 178 -4.16 8.53 1.21
C ASP A 178 -2.84 8.14 1.87
N ALA A 179 -2.91 7.62 3.09
CA ALA A 179 -1.74 7.30 3.89
C ALA A 179 -0.86 6.21 3.25
N LYS A 180 -1.47 5.14 2.71
CA LYS A 180 -0.71 4.04 2.08
C LYS A 180 -0.05 4.47 0.77
N THR A 181 -0.70 5.32 -0.02
CA THR A 181 -0.10 5.88 -1.24
C THR A 181 1.14 6.71 -0.93
N LEU A 182 1.03 7.66 0.01
CA LEU A 182 2.18 8.49 0.41
C LEU A 182 3.28 7.68 1.07
N ALA A 183 2.93 6.73 1.95
CA ALA A 183 3.92 5.87 2.59
C ALA A 183 4.64 4.99 1.58
N ALA A 184 3.92 4.37 0.64
CA ALA A 184 4.54 3.52 -0.39
C ALA A 184 5.46 4.33 -1.30
N TRP A 185 5.04 5.53 -1.71
CA TRP A 185 5.87 6.46 -2.47
C TRP A 185 7.16 6.85 -1.71
N ALA A 186 7.02 7.23 -0.43
CA ALA A 186 8.18 7.62 0.39
C ALA A 186 9.14 6.46 0.65
N LEU A 187 8.63 5.25 0.90
CA LEU A 187 9.45 4.04 1.05
C LEU A 187 10.16 3.69 -0.25
N TYR A 188 9.48 3.76 -1.39
CA TYR A 188 10.08 3.54 -2.70
C TYR A 188 11.26 4.50 -2.94
N GLU A 189 11.04 5.80 -2.74
CA GLU A 189 12.07 6.84 -2.89
C GLU A 189 13.27 6.58 -1.96
N GLY A 190 13.00 6.27 -0.69
CA GLY A 190 14.04 5.96 0.29
C GLY A 190 14.86 4.72 -0.07
N LEU A 191 14.20 3.63 -0.42
CA LEU A 191 14.84 2.37 -0.77
C LEU A 191 15.59 2.45 -2.10
N LYS A 192 15.06 3.15 -3.11
CA LYS A 192 15.77 3.41 -4.36
C LYS A 192 17.04 4.23 -4.14
N ARG A 193 16.97 5.28 -3.31
CA ARG A 193 18.14 6.09 -2.94
C ARG A 193 19.23 5.27 -2.23
N GLU A 194 18.84 4.24 -1.48
CA GLU A 194 19.77 3.32 -0.81
C GLU A 194 20.20 2.12 -1.68
N GLY A 195 19.72 2.01 -2.93
CA GLY A 195 20.04 0.90 -3.82
C GLY A 195 19.46 -0.45 -3.38
N LYS A 196 18.37 -0.45 -2.60
CA LYS A 196 17.70 -1.65 -2.07
C LYS A 196 16.56 -2.18 -2.94
N LEU A 197 16.24 -1.50 -4.06
CA LEU A 197 15.15 -1.86 -4.98
C LEU A 197 15.56 -1.97 -6.43
#